data_AF-A0A7S2UKF8-F1
#
_entry.id   AF-A0A7S2UKF8-F1
#
_cell.length_a   1.000
_cell.length_b   1.000
_cell.length_c   1.000
_cell.angle_alpha   90.00
_cell.angle_beta   90.00
_cell.angle_gamma   90.00
#
_symmetry.space_group_name_H-M   'P 1'
#
loop_
_entity.id
_entity.type
_entity.pdbx_description
1 polymer ?
#
loop_
_entity_poly.entity_id
_entity_poly.type
_entity_poly.pdbx_seq_one_letter_code
_entity_poly.pdbx_strand_id
1 'polypeptide(L)'
;MIACTMQGHSIAVVMMMVCTAIATMSHAEAFGSSMSTGTRMLWAPQMKLRHQKRQNSAFGMEPVSGKQMQRRTISPLHMANTESEEEAAKSVALQSLQDDLKQRVVLDESEIPSLLVPYAKKLDELTGGWALQYADLSPATETSPQGVAFLATNAAYAWVGLILGIQGEFLLGGLVELAGAVSFWYHWSQLKYGTNRMEVRLALLTDYLTAGAALITGVLYCFTMGIQTLPLDVVLTGAAAIFCLGLSWVWEFGMPYLFWHSLWHIFSAMTGYLVGQAHLTTYPPMS
;
A
#
# COMPACT_ATOMS: atom_id res chain seq x y z
N MET A 1 -8.96 21.33 -34.16
CA MET A 1 -7.86 20.40 -34.48
C MET A 1 -6.54 20.73 -33.76
N ILE A 2 -6.18 22.00 -33.52
CA ILE A 2 -4.93 22.38 -32.81
C ILE A 2 -5.02 22.21 -31.28
N ALA A 3 -6.21 22.27 -30.68
CA ALA A 3 -6.37 22.06 -29.22
C ALA A 3 -6.13 20.61 -28.76
N CYS A 4 -6.40 19.62 -29.62
CA CYS A 4 -6.32 18.20 -29.27
C CYS A 4 -4.86 17.71 -29.17
N THR A 5 -3.93 18.29 -29.94
CA THR A 5 -2.50 17.93 -29.87
C THR A 5 -1.79 18.52 -28.65
N MET A 6 -2.24 19.65 -28.11
CA MET A 6 -1.62 20.27 -26.92
C MET A 6 -1.97 19.55 -25.60
N GLN A 7 -3.13 18.88 -25.52
CA GLN A 7 -3.54 18.15 -24.31
C GLN A 7 -2.76 16.84 -24.10
N GLY A 8 -2.46 16.10 -25.18
CA GLY A 8 -1.62 14.90 -25.10
C GLY A 8 -0.19 15.19 -24.60
N HIS A 9 0.39 16.33 -24.98
CA HIS A 9 1.72 16.74 -24.53
C HIS A 9 1.74 17.08 -23.03
N SER A 10 0.67 17.67 -22.48
CA SER A 10 0.63 18.05 -21.06
C SER A 10 0.57 16.83 -20.14
N ILE A 11 -0.20 15.81 -20.52
CA ILE A 11 -0.29 14.54 -19.76
C ILE A 11 1.04 13.77 -19.85
N ALA A 12 1.63 13.68 -21.04
CA ALA A 12 2.93 13.03 -21.23
C ALA A 12 4.04 13.72 -20.42
N VAL A 13 4.02 15.05 -20.29
CA VAL A 13 4.98 15.81 -19.49
C VAL A 13 4.79 15.54 -17.99
N VAL A 14 3.56 15.54 -17.47
CA VAL A 14 3.31 15.22 -16.05
C VAL A 14 3.71 13.78 -15.74
N MET A 15 3.37 12.82 -16.61
CA MET A 15 3.81 11.43 -16.47
C MET A 15 5.33 11.30 -16.56
N MET A 16 5.99 12.01 -17.48
CA MET A 16 7.46 12.05 -17.53
C MET A 16 8.05 12.66 -16.27
N MET A 17 7.45 13.69 -15.68
CA MET A 17 7.93 14.28 -14.43
C MET A 17 7.78 13.31 -13.26
N VAL A 18 6.65 12.60 -13.13
CA VAL A 18 6.43 11.57 -12.10
C VAL A 18 7.38 10.39 -12.29
N CYS A 19 7.50 9.85 -13.51
CA CYS A 19 8.43 8.78 -13.82
C CYS A 19 9.90 9.19 -13.61
N THR A 20 10.26 10.43 -13.94
CA THR A 20 11.61 10.99 -13.72
C THR A 20 11.87 11.17 -12.22
N ALA A 21 10.88 11.62 -11.44
CA ALA A 21 11.00 11.70 -9.98
C ALA A 21 11.21 10.29 -9.38
N ILE A 22 10.42 9.29 -9.79
CA ILE A 22 10.57 7.90 -9.33
C ILE A 22 11.95 7.31 -9.75
N ALA A 23 12.39 7.57 -10.98
CA ALA A 23 13.67 7.07 -11.49
C ALA A 23 14.87 7.73 -10.82
N THR A 24 14.82 9.05 -10.58
CA THR A 24 15.89 9.79 -9.90
C THR A 24 16.01 9.38 -8.43
N MET A 25 14.90 9.10 -7.76
CA MET A 25 14.90 8.56 -6.39
C MET A 25 15.48 7.14 -6.34
N SER A 26 15.15 6.30 -7.32
CA SER A 26 15.73 4.94 -7.43
C SER A 26 17.24 4.96 -7.70
N HIS A 27 17.73 5.92 -8.48
CA HIS A 27 19.16 6.09 -8.75
C HIS A 27 19.94 6.68 -7.57
N ALA A 28 19.33 7.59 -6.79
CA ALA A 28 19.96 8.17 -5.61
C ALA A 28 20.31 7.11 -4.54
N GLU A 29 19.47 6.09 -4.39
CA GLU A 29 19.71 4.99 -3.45
C GLU A 29 20.72 3.94 -3.95
N ALA A 30 20.74 3.68 -5.26
CA ALA A 30 21.77 2.85 -5.88
C ALA A 30 23.17 3.46 -5.70
N PHE A 31 23.28 4.80 -5.72
CA PHE A 31 24.53 5.50 -5.41
C PHE A 31 24.87 5.53 -3.92
N GLY A 32 23.87 5.69 -3.04
CA GLY A 32 24.07 5.67 -1.59
C GLY A 32 24.48 4.30 -1.04
N SER A 33 23.99 3.22 -1.63
CA SER A 33 24.34 1.84 -1.27
C SER A 33 25.67 1.36 -1.88
N SER A 34 26.19 2.02 -2.91
CA SER A 34 27.48 1.67 -3.53
C SER A 34 28.72 2.15 -2.77
N MET A 35 28.58 2.95 -1.69
CA MET A 35 29.71 3.37 -0.85
C MET A 35 29.92 2.52 0.42
N SER A 36 29.13 1.47 0.62
CA SER A 36 29.29 0.55 1.75
C SER A 36 29.06 -0.88 1.28
N THR A 37 30.10 -1.70 1.34
CA THR A 37 30.14 -3.16 1.11
C THR A 37 30.09 -3.65 -0.34
N GLY A 38 31.26 -4.06 -0.83
CA GLY A 38 31.36 -4.96 -1.98
C GLY A 38 30.78 -6.33 -1.61
N THR A 39 29.65 -6.70 -2.20
CA THR A 39 29.18 -8.10 -2.20
C THR A 39 28.50 -8.41 -3.54
N ARG A 40 28.90 -9.54 -4.13
CA ARG A 40 28.44 -10.07 -5.43
C ARG A 40 26.91 -10.29 -5.42
N MET A 41 26.21 -9.71 -6.40
CA MET A 41 24.83 -10.10 -6.73
C MET A 41 24.82 -11.41 -7.52
N LEU A 42 24.40 -12.49 -6.86
CA LEU A 42 23.80 -13.66 -7.51
C LEU A 42 22.29 -13.56 -7.27
N TRP A 43 21.55 -13.08 -8.27
CA TRP A 43 20.08 -13.09 -8.26
C TRP A 43 19.60 -14.39 -8.93
N ALA A 44 19.18 -15.35 -8.12
CA ALA A 44 18.33 -16.46 -8.54
C ALA A 44 17.01 -16.38 -7.74
N PRO A 45 15.84 -16.56 -8.36
CA PRO A 45 14.57 -16.50 -7.64
C PRO A 45 14.39 -17.79 -6.83
N GLN A 46 14.59 -17.74 -5.52
CA GLN A 46 14.12 -18.81 -4.63
C GLN A 46 12.61 -18.64 -4.41
N MET A 47 11.82 -19.46 -5.10
CA MET A 47 10.42 -19.68 -4.74
C MET A 47 10.31 -20.25 -3.32
N LYS A 48 9.31 -19.72 -2.60
CA LYS A 48 8.97 -19.90 -1.19
C LYS A 48 8.97 -21.36 -0.70
N LEU A 49 9.88 -21.67 0.24
CA LEU A 49 9.76 -22.75 1.23
C LEU A 49 10.26 -22.25 2.59
N ARG A 50 9.71 -21.14 3.10
CA ARG A 50 10.05 -20.60 4.43
C ARG A 50 8.85 -19.96 5.10
N HIS A 51 7.97 -20.76 5.68
CA HIS A 51 7.06 -20.27 6.73
C HIS A 51 7.00 -21.13 8.00
N GLN A 52 7.91 -22.09 8.19
CA GLN A 52 7.81 -23.02 9.33
C GLN A 52 9.08 -23.17 10.17
N LYS A 53 9.90 -22.11 10.32
CA LYS A 53 11.12 -22.21 11.14
C LYS A 53 11.58 -20.92 11.83
N ARG A 54 10.67 -20.22 12.52
CA ARG A 54 11.04 -19.18 13.50
C ARG A 54 10.06 -19.17 14.67
N GLN A 55 10.10 -20.19 15.52
CA GLN A 55 9.54 -20.10 16.88
C GLN A 55 10.42 -20.69 17.99
N ASN A 56 11.58 -21.31 17.69
CA ASN A 56 12.42 -21.90 18.73
C ASN A 56 13.86 -21.39 18.66
N SER A 57 14.12 -20.21 19.25
CA SER A 57 15.48 -19.85 19.72
C SER A 57 15.46 -18.52 20.47
N ALA A 58 15.24 -18.57 21.79
CA ALA A 58 15.70 -17.54 22.72
C ALA A 58 15.65 -18.07 24.18
N PHE A 59 16.72 -18.72 24.63
CA PHE A 59 17.12 -18.75 26.04
C PHE A 59 18.64 -18.87 26.09
N GLY A 60 19.31 -17.72 26.05
CA GLY A 60 20.74 -17.59 26.35
C GLY A 60 20.87 -16.54 27.46
N MET A 61 21.04 -17.01 28.70
CA MET A 61 21.47 -16.14 29.80
C MET A 61 22.99 -15.99 29.73
N GLU A 62 23.49 -14.76 29.64
CA GLU A 62 24.89 -14.46 29.93
C GLU A 62 25.08 -14.11 31.42
N PRO A 63 26.20 -14.51 32.04
CA PRO A 63 26.52 -14.15 33.42
C PRO A 63 27.15 -12.75 33.51
N VAL A 64 26.59 -11.89 34.36
CA VAL A 64 27.11 -10.55 34.65
C VAL A 64 28.29 -10.64 35.64
N SER A 65 29.44 -10.13 35.21
CA SER A 65 30.69 -10.01 35.97
C SER A 65 30.64 -8.86 36.98
N GLY A 66 31.12 -9.13 38.20
CA GLY A 66 30.94 -8.30 39.40
C GLY A 66 31.82 -7.06 39.49
N LYS A 67 31.24 -5.99 40.07
CA LYS A 67 31.94 -4.88 40.70
C LYS A 67 31.60 -4.84 42.18
N GLN A 68 32.63 -4.96 43.02
CA GLN A 68 32.53 -4.86 44.48
C GLN A 68 32.10 -3.45 44.89
N MET A 69 30.97 -3.35 45.59
CA MET A 69 30.48 -2.12 46.21
C MET A 69 30.69 -2.19 47.73
N GLN A 70 31.32 -1.15 48.29
CA GLN A 70 31.61 -1.00 49.71
C GLN A 70 30.33 -1.03 50.56
N ARG A 71 30.31 -1.96 51.52
CA ARG A 71 29.20 -2.25 52.43
C ARG A 71 29.17 -1.22 53.56
N ARG A 72 28.23 -0.29 53.53
CA ARG A 72 27.80 0.46 54.73
C ARG A 72 26.86 -0.44 55.53
N THR A 73 27.22 -0.71 56.78
CA THR A 73 26.44 -1.52 57.71
C THR A 73 25.22 -0.72 58.17
N ILE A 74 24.08 -0.93 57.51
CA ILE A 74 22.76 -0.46 57.96
C ILE A 74 22.07 -1.65 58.63
N SER A 75 21.48 -1.41 59.81
CA SER A 75 20.85 -2.44 60.63
C SER A 75 19.81 -3.28 59.86
N PRO A 76 19.78 -4.62 59.99
CA PRO A 76 19.11 -5.51 59.02
C PRO A 76 17.60 -5.68 59.23
N LEU A 77 16.99 -5.00 60.20
CA LEU A 77 15.63 -5.30 60.67
C LEU A 77 14.54 -4.35 60.15
N HIS A 78 14.89 -3.41 59.26
CA HIS A 78 13.92 -2.47 58.68
C HIS A 78 13.91 -2.39 57.15
N MET A 79 14.83 -3.09 56.47
CA MET A 79 14.98 -3.05 55.00
C MET A 79 14.24 -4.18 54.27
N ALA A 80 13.88 -5.26 54.97
CA ALA A 80 13.21 -6.41 54.36
C ALA A 80 11.74 -6.16 54.00
N ASN A 81 11.08 -5.20 54.68
CA ASN A 81 9.68 -4.86 54.39
C ASN A 81 9.57 -3.89 53.20
N THR A 82 10.55 -3.01 53.00
CA THR A 82 10.49 -1.98 51.95
C THR A 82 10.72 -2.54 50.55
N GLU A 83 11.59 -3.55 50.39
CA GLU A 83 11.83 -4.16 49.07
C GLU A 83 10.62 -4.97 48.59
N SER A 84 9.94 -5.68 49.51
CA SER A 84 8.72 -6.43 49.20
C SER A 84 7.54 -5.53 48.84
N GLU A 85 7.42 -4.36 49.48
CA GLU A 85 6.36 -3.38 49.19
C GLU A 85 6.61 -2.66 47.85
N GLU A 86 7.87 -2.37 47.52
CA GLU A 86 8.23 -1.74 46.24
C GLU A 86 7.97 -2.68 45.05
N GLU A 87 8.26 -3.97 45.20
CA GLU A 87 8.03 -4.97 44.15
C GLU A 87 6.51 -5.21 43.92
N ALA A 88 5.74 -5.22 45.01
CA ALA A 88 4.27 -5.27 44.94
C ALA A 88 3.70 -4.04 44.22
N ALA A 89 4.17 -2.84 44.55
CA ALA A 89 3.72 -1.60 43.90
C ALA A 89 4.06 -1.57 42.39
N LYS A 90 5.25 -2.04 42.01
CA LYS A 90 5.65 -2.15 40.60
C LYS A 90 4.78 -3.13 39.82
N SER A 91 4.46 -4.30 40.40
CA SER A 91 3.61 -5.29 39.72
C SER A 91 2.19 -4.75 39.47
N VAL A 92 1.60 -4.05 40.44
CA VAL A 92 0.28 -3.42 40.31
C VAL A 92 0.30 -2.32 39.23
N ALA A 93 1.35 -1.49 39.20
CA ALA A 93 1.50 -0.45 38.19
C ALA A 93 1.63 -1.05 36.78
N LEU A 94 2.42 -2.12 36.62
CA LEU A 94 2.63 -2.80 35.34
C LEU A 94 1.34 -3.49 34.85
N GLN A 95 0.59 -4.10 35.76
CA GLN A 95 -0.73 -4.66 35.49
C GLN A 95 -1.70 -3.57 34.99
N SER A 96 -1.76 -2.43 35.68
CA SER A 96 -2.63 -1.30 35.26
C SER A 96 -2.24 -0.73 33.89
N LEU A 97 -0.95 -0.70 33.57
CA LEU A 97 -0.44 -0.27 32.25
C LEU A 97 -0.81 -1.28 31.17
N GLN A 98 -0.71 -2.58 31.44
CA GLN A 98 -1.15 -3.62 30.51
C GLN A 98 -2.66 -3.58 30.28
N ASP A 99 -3.44 -3.31 31.31
CA ASP A 99 -4.89 -3.20 31.21
C ASP A 99 -5.31 -1.93 30.46
N ASP A 100 -4.65 -0.79 30.70
CA ASP A 100 -4.87 0.45 29.92
C ASP A 100 -4.44 0.28 28.45
N LEU A 101 -3.33 -0.40 28.18
CA LEU A 101 -2.90 -0.75 26.82
C LEU A 101 -3.91 -1.68 26.13
N LYS A 102 -4.40 -2.71 26.82
CA LYS A 102 -5.46 -3.58 26.28
C LYS A 102 -6.73 -2.80 26.01
N GLN A 103 -7.15 -1.93 26.94
CA GLN A 103 -8.35 -1.13 26.77
C GLN A 103 -8.23 -0.13 25.62
N ARG A 104 -7.07 0.52 25.45
CA ARG A 104 -6.80 1.41 24.31
C ARG A 104 -6.74 0.66 22.98
N VAL A 105 -6.17 -0.54 22.96
CA VAL A 105 -6.16 -1.41 21.76
C VAL A 105 -7.57 -1.88 21.39
N VAL A 106 -8.44 -2.14 22.37
CA VAL A 106 -9.84 -2.56 22.15
C VAL A 106 -10.73 -1.40 21.69
N LEU A 107 -10.45 -0.17 22.13
CA LEU A 107 -11.25 1.01 21.75
C LEU A 107 -11.03 1.43 20.28
N ASP A 108 -9.86 1.16 19.70
CA ASP A 108 -9.54 1.53 18.31
C ASP A 108 -10.13 0.56 17.26
N GLU A 109 -10.39 -0.71 17.63
CA GLU A 109 -11.06 -1.68 16.74
C GLU A 109 -12.56 -1.42 16.55
N SER A 110 -13.18 -0.60 17.41
CA SER A 110 -14.63 -0.48 17.50
C SER A 110 -15.29 0.43 16.45
N GLU A 111 -14.50 1.16 15.65
CA GLU A 111 -15.02 2.06 14.60
C GLU A 111 -14.82 1.54 13.17
N ILE A 112 -14.25 0.35 12.99
CA ILE A 112 -14.18 -0.29 11.68
C ILE A 112 -15.58 -0.78 11.30
N PRO A 113 -16.12 -0.43 10.12
CA PRO A 113 -17.46 -0.86 9.70
C PRO A 113 -17.60 -2.38 9.80
N SER A 114 -18.29 -2.83 10.86
CA SER A 114 -18.44 -4.24 11.22
C SER A 114 -19.10 -5.09 10.13
N LEU A 115 -19.71 -4.43 9.14
CA LEU A 115 -20.41 -5.06 8.02
C LEU A 115 -19.48 -5.85 7.10
N LEU A 116 -18.24 -5.42 6.87
CA LEU A 116 -17.35 -6.02 5.87
C LEU A 116 -16.40 -7.08 6.44
N VAL A 117 -16.18 -7.08 7.76
CA VAL A 117 -15.30 -8.03 8.45
C VAL A 117 -15.70 -9.50 8.22
N PRO A 118 -16.99 -9.90 8.28
CA PRO A 118 -17.39 -11.29 8.02
C PRO A 118 -17.08 -11.72 6.59
N TYR A 119 -17.24 -10.83 5.61
CA TYR A 119 -16.94 -11.11 4.20
C TYR A 119 -15.44 -11.24 3.97
N ALA A 120 -14.64 -10.37 4.60
CA ALA A 120 -13.18 -10.45 4.54
C ALA A 120 -12.66 -11.80 5.09
N LYS A 121 -13.15 -12.22 6.27
CA LYS A 121 -12.79 -13.54 6.85
C LYS A 121 -13.19 -14.69 5.95
N LYS A 122 -14.43 -14.69 5.44
CA LYS A 122 -14.91 -15.74 4.54
C LYS A 122 -14.12 -15.82 3.23
N LEU A 123 -13.73 -14.67 2.67
CA LEU A 123 -12.91 -14.62 1.46
C LEU A 123 -11.50 -15.15 1.74
N ASP A 124 -10.90 -14.78 2.87
CA ASP A 124 -9.60 -15.29 3.31
C ASP A 124 -9.65 -16.82 3.49
N GLU A 125 -10.69 -17.34 4.15
CA GLU A 125 -10.91 -18.79 4.33
C GLU A 125 -11.08 -19.52 2.99
N LEU A 126 -11.88 -19.00 2.07
CA LEU A 126 -12.13 -19.60 0.77
C LEU A 126 -10.90 -19.62 -0.14
N THR A 127 -9.99 -18.68 0.05
CA THR A 127 -8.77 -18.55 -0.76
C THR A 127 -7.51 -19.04 -0.07
N GLY A 128 -7.64 -19.65 1.12
CA GLY A 128 -6.50 -20.16 1.89
C GLY A 128 -5.56 -19.06 2.38
N GLY A 129 -6.08 -17.86 2.64
CA GLY A 129 -5.32 -16.71 3.10
C GLY A 129 -4.75 -15.82 1.99
N TRP A 130 -5.02 -16.14 0.73
CA TRP A 130 -4.37 -15.50 -0.41
C TRP A 130 -5.08 -14.22 -0.87
N ALA A 131 -6.42 -14.17 -0.86
CA ALA A 131 -7.18 -13.06 -1.45
C ALA A 131 -6.91 -11.71 -0.79
N LEU A 132 -6.64 -11.70 0.51
CA LEU A 132 -6.36 -10.48 1.28
C LEU A 132 -4.90 -10.40 1.70
N GLN A 133 -4.02 -11.20 1.08
CA GLN A 133 -2.59 -11.04 1.20
C GLN A 133 -2.15 -9.81 0.41
N TYR A 134 -1.28 -9.01 1.02
CA TYR A 134 -0.71 -7.81 0.41
C TYR A 134 0.80 -7.75 0.63
N ALA A 135 1.46 -6.96 -0.21
CA ALA A 135 2.91 -6.84 -0.21
C ALA A 135 3.45 -6.15 1.05
N ASP A 136 4.64 -6.57 1.48
CA ASP A 136 5.39 -5.88 2.52
C ASP A 136 6.19 -4.72 1.92
N LEU A 137 5.84 -3.49 2.29
CA LEU A 137 6.50 -2.29 1.78
C LEU A 137 7.69 -1.85 2.64
N SER A 138 7.96 -2.53 3.74
CA SER A 138 9.07 -2.18 4.64
C SER A 138 10.41 -2.14 3.89
N PRO A 139 11.26 -1.12 4.11
CA PRO A 139 11.17 -0.10 5.16
C PRO A 139 10.42 1.19 4.73
N ALA A 140 9.74 1.22 3.59
CA ALA A 140 9.02 2.42 3.15
C ALA A 140 7.83 2.71 4.08
N THR A 141 7.58 4.01 4.31
CA THR A 141 6.48 4.51 5.15
C THR A 141 5.73 5.62 4.41
N GLU A 142 4.60 6.07 4.94
CA GLU A 142 3.80 7.15 4.37
C GLU A 142 4.53 8.50 4.36
N THR A 143 5.62 8.62 5.13
CA THR A 143 6.48 9.80 5.19
C THR A 143 7.84 9.60 4.51
N SER A 144 8.21 8.35 4.16
CA SER A 144 9.45 8.09 3.44
C SER A 144 9.33 8.57 1.99
N PRO A 145 10.44 9.00 1.35
CA PRO A 145 10.37 9.49 -0.03
C PRO A 145 9.75 8.48 -1.00
N GLN A 146 10.07 7.19 -0.86
CA GLN A 146 9.56 6.11 -1.70
C GLN A 146 8.05 5.92 -1.51
N GLY A 147 7.58 5.96 -0.26
CA GLY A 147 6.15 5.85 0.03
C GLY A 147 5.36 7.06 -0.45
N VAL A 148 5.89 8.28 -0.28
CA VAL A 148 5.27 9.51 -0.83
C VAL A 148 5.20 9.45 -2.35
N ALA A 149 6.29 9.05 -3.03
CA ALA A 149 6.30 8.90 -4.48
C ALA A 149 5.31 7.85 -4.97
N PHE A 150 5.22 6.71 -4.28
CA PHE A 150 4.24 5.67 -4.56
C PHE A 150 2.80 6.19 -4.40
N LEU A 151 2.49 6.85 -3.29
CA LEU A 151 1.17 7.44 -3.04
C LEU A 151 0.80 8.50 -4.09
N ALA A 152 1.77 9.33 -4.49
CA ALA A 152 1.57 10.37 -5.49
C ALA A 152 1.15 9.83 -6.86
N THR A 153 1.44 8.56 -7.18
CA THR A 153 1.00 7.96 -8.45
C THR A 153 -0.52 7.83 -8.57
N ASN A 154 -1.26 7.81 -7.45
CA ASN A 154 -2.72 7.87 -7.44
C ASN A 154 -3.27 9.22 -7.95
N ALA A 155 -2.46 10.28 -7.96
CA ALA A 155 -2.87 11.57 -8.54
C ALA A 155 -3.19 11.44 -10.05
N ALA A 156 -2.68 10.42 -10.73
CA ALA A 156 -3.06 10.12 -12.12
C ALA A 156 -4.57 9.88 -12.26
N TYR A 157 -5.20 9.17 -11.31
CA TYR A 157 -6.64 8.93 -11.33
C TYR A 157 -7.43 10.21 -11.12
N ALA A 158 -7.07 11.02 -10.11
CA ALA A 158 -7.74 12.30 -9.86
C ALA A 158 -7.62 13.24 -11.07
N TRP A 159 -6.45 13.31 -11.70
CA TRP A 159 -6.22 14.14 -12.87
C TRP A 159 -7.05 13.68 -14.08
N VAL A 160 -7.08 12.39 -14.35
CA VAL A 160 -7.89 11.83 -15.45
C VAL A 160 -9.37 12.06 -15.19
N GLY A 161 -9.83 11.81 -13.97
CA GLY A 161 -11.23 12.01 -13.58
C GLY A 161 -11.69 13.44 -13.77
N LEU A 162 -10.88 14.41 -13.28
CA LEU A 162 -11.12 15.83 -13.47
C LEU A 162 -11.17 16.22 -14.96
N ILE A 163 -10.23 15.75 -15.78
CA ILE A 163 -10.20 16.06 -17.22
C ILE A 163 -11.46 15.53 -17.91
N LEU A 164 -11.84 14.27 -17.66
CA LEU A 164 -13.04 13.68 -18.25
C LEU A 164 -14.30 14.44 -17.82
N GLY A 165 -14.40 14.83 -16.54
CA GLY A 165 -15.48 15.65 -16.03
C GLY A 165 -15.58 17.02 -16.72
N ILE A 166 -14.46 17.72 -16.92
CA ILE A 166 -14.44 19.01 -17.65
C ILE A 166 -14.88 18.83 -19.11
N GLN A 167 -14.60 17.68 -19.73
CA GLN A 167 -14.99 17.37 -21.10
C GLN A 167 -16.43 16.84 -21.22
N GLY A 168 -17.16 16.70 -20.10
CA GLY A 168 -18.56 16.27 -20.06
C GLY A 168 -18.77 14.77 -19.80
N GLU A 169 -17.70 13.98 -19.64
CA GLU A 169 -17.76 12.55 -19.33
C GLU A 169 -17.68 12.31 -17.81
N PHE A 170 -18.76 12.63 -17.12
CA PHE A 170 -18.83 12.57 -15.65
C PHE A 170 -18.85 11.15 -15.09
N LEU A 171 -19.43 10.17 -15.81
CA LEU A 171 -19.58 8.82 -15.30
C LEU A 171 -18.22 8.12 -15.22
N LEU A 172 -17.51 8.05 -16.35
CA LEU A 172 -16.18 7.45 -16.36
C LEU A 172 -15.19 8.28 -15.54
N GLY A 173 -15.30 9.62 -15.59
CA GLY A 173 -14.49 10.50 -14.76
C GLY A 173 -14.65 10.20 -13.27
N GLY A 174 -15.88 10.17 -12.77
CA GLY A 174 -16.16 9.88 -11.36
C GLY A 174 -15.77 8.47 -10.92
N LEU A 175 -15.92 7.46 -11.78
CA LEU A 175 -15.45 6.09 -11.49
C LEU A 175 -13.93 6.03 -11.33
N VAL A 176 -13.19 6.74 -12.19
CA VAL A 176 -11.73 6.82 -12.12
C VAL A 176 -11.29 7.52 -10.83
N GLU A 177 -11.91 8.66 -10.46
CA GLU A 177 -11.59 9.35 -9.20
C GLU A 177 -11.89 8.49 -7.98
N LEU A 178 -13.05 7.83 -7.96
CA LEU A 178 -13.44 6.96 -6.84
C LEU A 178 -12.47 5.78 -6.68
N ALA A 179 -12.09 5.13 -7.78
CA ALA A 179 -11.09 4.06 -7.77
C ALA A 179 -9.75 4.57 -7.23
N GLY A 180 -9.27 5.72 -7.71
CA GLY A 180 -8.04 6.33 -7.21
C GLY A 180 -8.07 6.73 -5.73
N ALA A 181 -9.21 7.24 -5.25
CA ALA A 181 -9.37 7.62 -3.84
C ALA A 181 -9.34 6.40 -2.91
N VAL A 182 -10.03 5.32 -3.28
CA VAL A 182 -10.04 4.08 -2.49
C VAL A 182 -8.67 3.39 -2.56
N SER A 183 -8.02 3.36 -3.73
CA SER A 183 -6.67 2.82 -3.90
C SER A 183 -5.64 3.60 -3.08
N PHE A 184 -5.72 4.94 -3.08
CA PHE A 184 -4.89 5.78 -2.21
C PHE A 184 -5.09 5.44 -0.73
N TRP A 185 -6.34 5.29 -0.28
CA TRP A 185 -6.64 4.94 1.10
C TRP A 185 -6.05 3.58 1.49
N TYR A 186 -6.15 2.57 0.62
CA TYR A 186 -5.50 1.28 0.81
C TYR A 186 -3.99 1.40 0.94
N HIS A 187 -3.32 2.01 -0.04
CA HIS A 187 -1.85 2.10 -0.04
C HIS A 187 -1.31 2.97 1.09
N TRP A 188 -2.01 4.04 1.47
CA TRP A 188 -1.65 4.84 2.63
C TRP A 188 -1.76 4.01 3.91
N SER A 189 -2.83 3.23 4.05
CA SER A 189 -3.01 2.32 5.19
C SER A 189 -1.93 1.24 5.21
N GLN A 190 -1.57 0.70 4.05
CA GLN A 190 -0.50 -0.30 3.89
C GLN A 190 0.86 0.25 4.33
N LEU A 191 1.21 1.46 3.92
CA LEU A 191 2.45 2.13 4.31
C LEU A 191 2.49 2.51 5.79
N LYS A 192 1.36 2.99 6.34
CA LYS A 192 1.28 3.46 7.72
C LYS A 192 1.27 2.33 8.74
N TYR A 193 0.48 1.28 8.49
CA TYR A 193 0.25 0.21 9.48
C TYR A 193 1.08 -1.05 9.21
N GLY A 194 1.66 -1.20 8.01
CA GLY A 194 2.48 -2.34 7.64
C GLY A 194 1.67 -3.63 7.41
N THR A 195 2.33 -4.78 7.53
CA THR A 195 1.74 -6.10 7.21
C THR A 195 0.92 -6.70 8.36
N ASN A 196 0.01 -7.61 8.01
CA ASN A 196 -0.84 -8.37 8.95
C ASN A 196 -1.81 -7.53 9.81
N ARG A 197 -2.31 -6.41 9.27
CA ARG A 197 -3.29 -5.53 9.92
C ARG A 197 -4.67 -5.68 9.28
N MET A 198 -5.72 -5.81 10.10
CA MET A 198 -7.08 -6.04 9.60
C MET A 198 -7.61 -4.81 8.85
N GLU A 199 -7.22 -3.62 9.30
CA GLU A 199 -7.53 -2.32 8.71
C GLU A 199 -7.06 -2.26 7.26
N VAL A 200 -5.84 -2.75 6.99
CA VAL A 200 -5.24 -2.77 5.65
C VAL A 200 -5.95 -3.81 4.77
N ARG A 201 -6.27 -4.99 5.31
CA ARG A 201 -7.02 -6.02 4.58
C ARG A 201 -8.41 -5.56 4.17
N LEU A 202 -9.07 -4.78 5.04
CA LEU A 202 -10.38 -4.23 4.72
C LEU A 202 -10.29 -3.12 3.66
N ALA A 203 -9.29 -2.24 3.76
CA ALA A 203 -9.05 -1.23 2.75
C ALA A 203 -8.75 -1.89 1.39
N LEU A 204 -7.95 -2.95 1.36
CA LEU A 204 -7.68 -3.76 0.16
C LEU A 204 -8.95 -4.38 -0.43
N LEU A 205 -9.80 -4.98 0.41
CA LEU A 205 -11.07 -5.55 -0.07
C LEU A 205 -11.94 -4.46 -0.71
N THR A 206 -12.00 -3.28 -0.11
CA THR A 206 -12.76 -2.15 -0.63
C THR A 206 -12.17 -1.67 -1.96
N ASP A 207 -10.85 -1.59 -2.05
CA ASP A 207 -10.14 -1.26 -3.29
C ASP A 207 -10.45 -2.25 -4.42
N TYR A 208 -10.36 -3.56 -4.15
CA TYR A 208 -10.72 -4.58 -5.14
C TYR A 208 -12.17 -4.51 -5.60
N LEU A 209 -13.12 -4.27 -4.69
CA LEU A 209 -14.52 -4.12 -5.05
C LEU A 209 -14.75 -2.88 -5.92
N THR A 210 -14.16 -1.74 -5.55
CA THR A 210 -14.29 -0.49 -6.31
C THR A 210 -13.61 -0.59 -7.67
N ALA A 211 -12.37 -1.07 -7.74
CA ALA A 211 -11.64 -1.26 -8.99
C ALA A 211 -12.33 -2.27 -9.91
N GLY A 212 -12.79 -3.40 -9.36
CA GLY A 212 -13.57 -4.40 -10.10
C GLY A 212 -14.88 -3.84 -10.64
N ALA A 213 -15.63 -3.09 -9.84
CA ALA A 213 -16.85 -2.42 -10.26
C ALA A 213 -16.59 -1.38 -11.36
N ALA A 214 -15.54 -0.57 -11.24
CA ALA A 214 -15.15 0.40 -12.24
C ALA A 214 -14.78 -0.27 -13.57
N LEU A 215 -14.00 -1.36 -13.54
CA LEU A 215 -13.63 -2.13 -14.73
C LEU A 215 -14.87 -2.75 -15.41
N ILE A 216 -15.74 -3.42 -14.66
CA ILE A 216 -16.96 -4.03 -15.19
C ILE A 216 -17.85 -2.94 -15.80
N THR A 217 -18.02 -1.82 -15.10
CA THR A 217 -18.84 -0.70 -15.58
C THR A 217 -18.25 -0.11 -16.85
N GLY A 218 -16.94 0.11 -16.93
CA GLY A 218 -16.27 0.61 -18.14
C GLY A 218 -16.42 -0.33 -19.33
N VAL A 219 -16.28 -1.64 -19.12
CA VAL A 219 -16.51 -2.65 -20.18
C VAL A 219 -17.96 -2.63 -20.66
N LEU A 220 -18.93 -2.67 -19.74
CA LEU A 220 -20.34 -2.61 -20.07
C LEU A 220 -20.70 -1.29 -20.78
N TYR A 221 -20.11 -0.18 -20.35
CA TYR A 221 -20.28 1.14 -20.95
C TYR A 221 -19.86 1.16 -22.42
N CYS A 222 -18.69 0.59 -22.74
CA CYS A 222 -18.25 0.47 -24.14
C CYS A 222 -19.26 -0.31 -25.00
N PHE A 223 -19.81 -1.41 -24.46
CA PHE A 223 -20.83 -2.20 -25.17
C PHE A 223 -22.14 -1.44 -25.35
N THR A 224 -22.65 -0.78 -24.30
CA THR A 224 -23.93 -0.07 -24.36
C THR A 224 -23.87 1.17 -25.24
N MET A 225 -22.72 1.83 -25.30
CA MET A 225 -22.46 2.96 -26.19
C MET A 225 -22.09 2.54 -27.62
N GLY A 226 -22.11 1.24 -27.95
CA GLY A 226 -21.84 0.76 -29.30
C GLY A 226 -20.41 0.99 -29.77
N ILE A 227 -19.45 1.13 -28.84
CA ILE A 227 -18.02 1.23 -29.16
C ILE A 227 -17.53 -0.19 -29.51
N GLN A 228 -17.67 -0.57 -30.78
CA GLN A 228 -17.35 -1.94 -31.24
C GLN A 228 -15.86 -2.20 -31.40
N THR A 229 -15.07 -1.14 -31.64
CA THR A 229 -13.62 -1.22 -31.79
C THR A 229 -12.97 -0.23 -30.85
N LEU A 230 -12.20 -0.73 -29.90
CA LEU A 230 -11.37 0.11 -29.05
C LEU A 230 -10.15 0.61 -29.85
N PRO A 231 -9.79 1.90 -29.73
CA PRO A 231 -8.52 2.40 -30.27
C PRO A 231 -7.34 1.53 -29.80
N LEU A 232 -6.34 1.33 -30.66
CA LEU A 232 -5.17 0.50 -30.34
C LEU A 232 -4.48 0.96 -29.05
N ASP A 233 -4.42 2.27 -28.82
CA ASP A 233 -3.81 2.85 -27.62
C ASP A 233 -4.51 2.43 -26.32
N VAL A 234 -5.85 2.26 -26.34
CA VAL A 234 -6.61 1.72 -25.20
C VAL A 234 -6.18 0.29 -24.90
N VAL A 235 -6.05 -0.54 -25.94
CA VAL A 235 -5.65 -1.94 -25.81
C VAL A 235 -4.22 -2.05 -25.29
N LEU A 236 -3.29 -1.25 -25.83
CA LEU A 236 -1.89 -1.25 -25.43
C LEU A 236 -1.70 -0.76 -23.99
N THR A 237 -2.37 0.33 -23.60
CA THR A 237 -2.28 0.86 -22.23
C THR A 237 -2.94 -0.08 -21.23
N GLY A 238 -4.09 -0.69 -21.57
CA GLY A 238 -4.74 -1.70 -20.74
C GLY A 238 -3.88 -2.95 -20.57
N ALA A 239 -3.25 -3.44 -21.64
CA ALA A 239 -2.33 -4.57 -21.59
C ALA A 239 -1.08 -4.25 -20.75
N ALA A 240 -0.51 -3.05 -20.90
CA ALA A 240 0.61 -2.60 -20.09
C ALA A 240 0.23 -2.50 -18.60
N ALA A 241 -0.97 -2.02 -18.29
CA ALA A 241 -1.49 -2.00 -16.93
C ALA A 241 -1.56 -3.43 -16.36
N ILE A 242 -2.27 -4.35 -17.02
CA ILE A 242 -2.41 -5.75 -16.57
C ILE A 242 -1.05 -6.41 -16.37
N PHE A 243 -0.10 -6.17 -17.29
CA PHE A 243 1.26 -6.67 -17.17
C PHE A 243 1.96 -6.14 -15.91
N CYS A 244 1.89 -4.83 -15.65
CA CYS A 244 2.46 -4.21 -14.45
C CYS A 244 1.82 -4.73 -13.17
N LEU A 245 0.49 -4.91 -13.14
CA LEU A 245 -0.22 -5.51 -12.01
C LEU A 245 0.25 -6.96 -11.78
N GLY A 246 0.32 -7.78 -12.83
CA GLY A 246 0.78 -9.16 -12.73
C GLY A 246 2.21 -9.26 -12.20
N LEU A 247 3.09 -8.35 -12.64
CA LEU A 247 4.45 -8.22 -12.11
C LEU A 247 4.46 -7.79 -10.63
N SER A 248 3.56 -6.91 -10.20
CA SER A 248 3.44 -6.56 -8.78
C SER A 248 3.07 -7.75 -7.89
N TRP A 249 2.34 -8.74 -8.40
CA TRP A 249 2.09 -10.00 -7.67
C TRP A 249 3.29 -10.95 -7.62
N VAL A 250 4.21 -10.87 -8.59
CA VAL A 250 5.45 -11.67 -8.56
C VAL A 250 6.37 -11.20 -7.42
N TRP A 251 6.41 -9.88 -7.20
CA TRP A 251 7.25 -9.27 -6.17
C TRP A 251 6.38 -8.66 -5.08
N GLU A 252 5.98 -9.46 -4.10
CA GLU A 252 5.19 -9.01 -2.94
C GLU A 252 6.04 -8.27 -1.88
N PHE A 253 7.17 -7.65 -2.25
CA PHE A 253 8.05 -6.97 -1.31
C PHE A 253 8.84 -5.81 -1.91
N GLY A 254 9.04 -4.76 -1.10
CA GLY A 254 10.01 -3.69 -1.32
C GLY A 254 9.83 -2.87 -2.61
N MET A 255 10.94 -2.35 -3.12
CA MET A 255 10.98 -1.43 -4.26
C MET A 255 10.40 -1.98 -5.57
N PRO A 256 10.63 -3.26 -5.96
CA PRO A 256 10.02 -3.80 -7.17
C PRO A 256 8.49 -3.74 -7.16
N TYR A 257 7.87 -4.04 -6.01
CA TYR A 257 6.42 -3.89 -5.85
C TYR A 257 6.00 -2.44 -6.10
N LEU A 258 6.61 -1.50 -5.36
CA LEU A 258 6.27 -0.07 -5.44
C LEU A 258 6.39 0.44 -6.87
N PHE A 259 7.44 0.05 -7.60
CA PHE A 259 7.66 0.45 -8.98
C PHE A 259 6.59 -0.10 -9.93
N TRP A 260 6.39 -1.42 -9.95
CA TRP A 260 5.44 -2.03 -10.88
C TRP A 260 3.99 -1.65 -10.57
N HIS A 261 3.65 -1.53 -9.29
CA HIS A 261 2.32 -1.11 -8.87
C HIS A 261 2.08 0.39 -9.16
N SER A 262 3.10 1.24 -9.05
CA SER A 262 3.02 2.63 -9.53
C SER A 262 2.69 2.71 -11.01
N LEU A 263 3.35 1.89 -11.84
CA LEU A 263 3.07 1.82 -13.28
C LEU A 263 1.66 1.31 -13.56
N TRP A 264 1.15 0.36 -12.76
CA TRP A 264 -0.25 -0.06 -12.82
C TRP A 264 -1.20 1.13 -12.61
N HIS A 265 -0.98 1.99 -11.59
CA HIS A 265 -1.83 3.17 -11.38
C HIS A 265 -1.86 4.08 -12.60
N ILE A 266 -0.67 4.37 -13.13
CA ILE A 266 -0.46 5.29 -14.23
C ILE A 266 -1.11 4.76 -15.53
N PHE A 267 -0.86 3.51 -15.90
CA PHE A 267 -1.40 2.92 -17.13
C PHE A 267 -2.89 2.63 -17.04
N SER A 268 -3.41 2.22 -15.89
CA SER A 268 -4.85 1.99 -15.72
C SER A 268 -5.64 3.30 -15.74
N ALA A 269 -5.13 4.38 -15.11
CA ALA A 269 -5.71 5.71 -15.22
C ALA A 269 -5.73 6.19 -16.68
N MET A 270 -4.61 6.05 -17.40
CA MET A 270 -4.53 6.38 -18.83
C MET A 270 -5.51 5.55 -19.68
N THR A 271 -5.69 4.26 -19.36
CA THR A 271 -6.67 3.41 -20.04
C THR A 271 -8.07 3.97 -19.85
N GLY A 272 -8.45 4.35 -18.63
CA GLY A 272 -9.74 4.99 -18.33
C GLY A 272 -9.93 6.31 -19.09
N TYR A 273 -8.88 7.15 -19.15
CA TYR A 273 -8.88 8.38 -19.95
C TYR A 273 -9.18 8.10 -21.43
N LEU A 274 -8.45 7.17 -22.04
CA LEU A 274 -8.57 6.87 -23.47
C LEU A 274 -9.93 6.25 -23.82
N VAL A 275 -10.52 5.46 -22.92
CA VAL A 275 -11.92 5.00 -23.05
C VAL A 275 -12.89 6.17 -23.04
N GLY A 276 -12.72 7.13 -22.11
CA GLY A 276 -13.52 8.36 -22.09
C GLY A 276 -13.35 9.21 -23.34
N GLN A 277 -12.13 9.32 -23.89
CA GLN A 277 -11.90 10.01 -25.16
C GLN A 277 -12.58 9.31 -26.34
N ALA A 278 -12.58 7.97 -26.36
CA ALA A 278 -13.29 7.21 -27.38
C ALA A 278 -14.79 7.54 -27.34
N HIS A 279 -15.39 7.60 -26.15
CA HIS A 279 -16.78 8.04 -25.98
C HIS A 279 -17.01 9.45 -26.53
N LEU A 280 -16.24 10.44 -26.06
CA LEU A 280 -16.42 11.84 -26.45
C LEU A 280 -16.19 12.09 -27.95
N THR A 281 -15.39 11.25 -28.59
CA THR A 281 -15.19 11.29 -30.05
C THR A 281 -16.39 10.73 -30.81
N THR A 282 -17.00 9.65 -30.31
CA THR A 282 -18.21 9.05 -30.90
C THR A 282 -19.46 9.88 -30.62
N TYR A 283 -19.55 10.47 -29.42
CA TYR A 283 -20.69 11.21 -28.91
C TYR A 283 -20.23 12.57 -28.37
N PRO A 284 -19.94 13.54 -29.24
CA PRO A 284 -19.53 14.85 -28.79
C PRO A 284 -20.67 15.52 -27.99
N PRO A 285 -20.34 16.29 -26.93
CA PRO A 285 -21.35 17.01 -26.17
C PRO A 285 -22.10 17.97 -27.10
N MET A 286 -23.44 18.01 -26.96
CA MET A 286 -24.27 18.97 -27.68
C MET A 286 -23.95 20.38 -27.16
N SER A 287 -23.34 21.21 -28.01
CA SER A 287 -22.96 22.60 -27.73
C SER A 287 -24.17 23.53 -27.59
#